data_AF-A0A250LKV8-F1
#
_entry.id   AF-A0A250LKV8-F1
#
_cell.length_a   1.000
_cell.length_b   1.000
_cell.length_c   1.000
_cell.angle_alpha   90.00
_cell.angle_beta   90.00
_cell.angle_gamma   90.00
#
_symmetry.space_group_name_H-M   'P 1'
#
loop_
_entity.id
_entity.type
_entity.pdbx_description
1 polymer ?
#
loop_
_entity_poly.entity_id
_entity_poly.type
_entity_poly.pdbx_seq_one_letter_code
_entity_poly.pdbx_strand_id
1 'polypeptide(L)'
;MLIGLLVFLGLAPQEAVQNPCFGPTWALSESVALACDFHDATGAFTILHEPRYIGRRTHAAFSAHPLSYGRGEAILVSDKAVSEADAQKAALEIGASGGWVDQAGVARGAGGSWSVDLSHVGVTAKPGTLVLLSGAAAK
;
A
#
# COMPACT_ATOMS: atom_id res chain seq x y z
N MET A 1 15.55 -16.37 -4.95
CA MET A 1 15.81 -17.76 -4.50
C MET A 1 16.04 -17.88 -2.98
N LEU A 2 15.49 -16.99 -2.14
CA LEU A 2 15.56 -17.12 -0.67
C LEU A 2 14.30 -17.80 -0.10
N ILE A 3 13.11 -17.39 -0.52
CA ILE A 3 11.83 -17.92 0.00
C ILE A 3 11.66 -19.43 -0.26
N GLY A 4 12.03 -19.92 -1.45
CA GLY A 4 11.94 -21.36 -1.74
C GLY A 4 12.81 -22.23 -0.80
N LEU A 5 13.96 -21.71 -0.36
CA LEU A 5 14.78 -22.39 0.64
C LEU A 5 14.13 -22.34 2.03
N LEU A 6 13.53 -21.22 2.42
CA LEU A 6 12.83 -21.10 3.70
C LEU A 6 11.64 -22.07 3.80
N VAL A 7 10.91 -22.24 2.70
CA VAL A 7 9.82 -23.21 2.62
C VAL A 7 10.34 -24.64 2.75
N PHE A 8 11.41 -24.99 2.03
CA PHE A 8 12.05 -26.30 2.15
C PHE A 8 12.52 -26.60 3.59
N LEU A 9 12.99 -25.58 4.31
CA LEU A 9 13.41 -25.68 5.71
C LEU A 9 12.26 -25.61 6.73
N GLY A 10 11.01 -25.46 6.28
CA GLY A 10 9.84 -25.33 7.17
C GLY A 10 9.75 -23.99 7.92
N LEU A 11 10.50 -22.98 7.50
CA LEU A 11 10.56 -21.64 8.10
C LEU A 11 9.60 -20.64 7.43
N ALA A 12 8.92 -21.05 6.38
CA ALA A 12 7.87 -20.30 5.69
C ALA A 12 6.80 -21.26 5.14
N PRO A 13 5.55 -20.82 5.03
CA PRO A 13 4.48 -21.60 4.40
C PRO A 13 4.71 -21.72 2.88
N GLN A 14 4.22 -22.80 2.26
CA GLN A 14 4.40 -23.05 0.82
C GLN A 14 3.84 -21.92 -0.05
N GLU A 15 2.76 -21.29 0.41
CA GLU A 15 2.09 -20.14 -0.19
C GLU A 15 3.03 -18.93 -0.34
N ALA A 16 4.07 -18.82 0.51
CA ALA A 16 5.07 -17.75 0.43
C ALA A 16 5.84 -17.75 -0.90
N VAL A 17 5.96 -18.90 -1.57
CA VAL A 17 6.61 -19.01 -2.89
C VAL A 17 5.88 -18.18 -3.94
N GLN A 18 4.54 -18.13 -3.86
CA GLN A 18 3.70 -17.43 -4.83
C GLN A 18 3.32 -16.03 -4.36
N ASN A 19 3.14 -15.86 -3.05
CA ASN A 19 2.83 -14.58 -2.44
C ASN A 19 3.77 -14.32 -1.26
N PRO A 20 4.78 -13.45 -1.42
CA PRO A 20 5.78 -13.20 -0.39
C PRO A 20 5.18 -12.64 0.92
N CYS A 21 3.95 -12.10 0.90
CA CYS A 21 3.29 -11.59 2.10
C CYS A 21 2.98 -12.65 3.16
N PHE A 22 3.00 -13.95 2.80
CA PHE A 22 2.91 -15.07 3.74
C PHE A 22 4.26 -15.49 4.33
N GLY A 23 5.36 -14.99 3.79
CA GLY A 23 6.70 -15.25 4.32
C GLY A 23 6.96 -14.51 5.63
N PRO A 24 7.97 -14.92 6.40
CA PRO A 24 8.34 -14.23 7.62
C PRO A 24 8.88 -12.82 7.32
N THR A 25 8.47 -11.83 8.12
CA THR A 25 8.83 -10.41 7.94
C THR A 25 10.32 -10.17 7.75
N TRP A 26 11.18 -10.88 8.50
CA TRP A 26 12.64 -10.71 8.45
C TRP A 26 13.27 -11.13 7.12
N ALA A 27 12.54 -11.90 6.29
CA ALA A 27 13.00 -12.35 4.98
C ALA A 27 12.53 -11.45 3.83
N LEU A 28 11.73 -10.41 4.12
CA LEU A 28 11.21 -9.47 3.14
C LEU A 28 12.09 -8.22 3.06
N SER A 29 12.23 -7.65 1.87
CA SER A 29 12.72 -6.26 1.78
C SER A 29 11.71 -5.31 2.42
N GLU A 30 12.16 -4.14 2.86
CA GLU A 30 11.28 -3.12 3.43
C GLU A 30 10.14 -2.73 2.48
N SER A 31 10.41 -2.63 1.18
CA SER A 31 9.39 -2.29 0.20
C SER A 31 8.37 -3.39 -0.03
N VAL A 32 8.79 -4.66 -0.09
CA VAL A 32 7.85 -5.80 -0.17
C VAL A 32 7.03 -5.88 1.11
N ALA A 33 7.65 -5.69 2.28
CA ALA A 33 6.95 -5.64 3.55
C ALA A 33 5.87 -4.53 3.58
N LEU A 34 6.19 -3.33 3.06
CA LEU A 34 5.26 -2.22 2.98
C LEU A 34 4.11 -2.48 2.01
N ALA A 35 4.40 -3.03 0.82
CA ALA A 35 3.38 -3.42 -0.15
C ALA A 35 2.41 -4.46 0.43
N CYS A 36 2.92 -5.43 1.18
CA CYS A 36 2.10 -6.39 1.90
C CYS A 36 1.25 -5.75 3.00
N ASP A 37 1.76 -4.76 3.71
CA ASP A 37 0.98 -4.02 4.71
C ASP A 37 -0.11 -3.15 4.06
N PHE A 38 0.13 -2.56 2.87
CA PHE A 38 -0.92 -1.91 2.07
C PHE A 38 -2.02 -2.88 1.63
N HIS A 39 -1.66 -4.10 1.25
CA HIS A 39 -2.63 -5.14 0.91
C HIS A 39 -3.47 -5.53 2.12
N ASP A 40 -2.84 -5.78 3.27
CA ASP A 40 -3.54 -6.08 4.52
C ASP A 40 -4.44 -4.91 4.96
N ALA A 41 -3.97 -3.66 4.85
CA ALA A 41 -4.74 -2.45 5.13
C ALA A 41 -5.98 -2.35 4.23
N THR A 42 -5.85 -2.72 2.95
CA THR A 42 -6.97 -2.75 2.01
C THR A 42 -8.03 -3.76 2.46
N GLY A 43 -7.62 -4.96 2.89
CA GLY A 43 -8.54 -5.96 3.43
C GLY A 43 -9.22 -5.49 4.72
N ALA A 44 -8.45 -4.88 5.65
CA ALA A 44 -9.00 -4.30 6.87
C ALA A 44 -10.06 -3.24 6.59
N PHE A 45 -9.82 -2.36 5.62
CA PHE A 45 -10.76 -1.31 5.25
C PHE A 45 -11.99 -1.86 4.51
N THR A 46 -11.80 -2.71 3.50
CA THR A 46 -12.88 -3.14 2.60
C THR A 46 -13.73 -4.28 3.13
N ILE A 47 -13.15 -5.17 3.95
CA ILE A 47 -13.84 -6.35 4.50
C ILE A 47 -14.26 -6.07 5.94
N LEU A 48 -13.33 -5.59 6.76
CA LEU A 48 -13.57 -5.39 8.19
C LEU A 48 -14.13 -4.00 8.53
N HIS A 49 -14.15 -3.08 7.56
CA HIS A 49 -14.62 -1.69 7.73
C HIS A 49 -13.83 -0.93 8.81
N GLU A 50 -12.57 -1.27 9.01
CA GLU A 50 -11.67 -0.60 9.94
C GLU A 50 -11.10 0.68 9.29
N PRO A 51 -11.29 1.87 9.89
CA PRO A 51 -10.82 3.13 9.29
C PRO A 51 -9.30 3.31 9.43
N ARG A 52 -8.64 2.49 10.25
CA ARG A 52 -7.21 2.53 10.53
C ARG A 52 -6.64 1.12 10.58
N TYR A 53 -5.39 1.00 10.19
CA TYR A 53 -4.64 -0.24 10.26
C TYR A 53 -3.18 0.04 10.63
N ILE A 54 -2.58 -0.81 11.46
CA ILE A 54 -1.14 -0.77 11.73
C ILE A 54 -0.52 -1.99 11.05
N GLY A 55 0.44 -1.73 10.16
CA GLY A 55 1.18 -2.75 9.42
C GLY A 55 1.85 -3.75 10.34
N ARG A 56 1.67 -5.05 10.07
CA ARG A 56 2.29 -6.11 10.88
C ARG A 56 3.78 -6.28 10.57
N ARG A 57 4.24 -5.77 9.42
CA ARG A 57 5.61 -6.00 8.93
C ARG A 57 6.49 -4.78 9.10
N THR A 58 5.95 -3.61 8.77
CA THR A 58 6.67 -2.33 8.78
C THR A 58 6.27 -1.41 9.94
N HIS A 59 5.21 -1.76 10.67
CA HIS A 59 4.57 -0.91 11.68
C HIS A 59 4.12 0.46 11.13
N ALA A 60 4.00 0.61 9.81
CA ALA A 60 3.41 1.78 9.20
C ALA A 60 1.96 1.94 9.62
N ALA A 61 1.54 3.16 9.91
CA ALA A 61 0.15 3.48 10.16
C ALA A 61 -0.55 3.80 8.85
N PHE A 62 -1.76 3.27 8.68
CA PHE A 62 -2.61 3.49 7.52
C PHE A 62 -3.95 4.07 7.97
N SER A 63 -4.46 5.00 7.16
CA SER A 63 -5.81 5.55 7.32
C SER A 63 -6.53 5.50 5.98
N ALA A 64 -7.80 5.14 6.01
CA ALA A 64 -8.63 5.08 4.82
C ALA A 64 -9.56 6.29 4.75
N HIS A 65 -9.58 6.94 3.58
CA HIS A 65 -10.37 8.14 3.34
C HIS A 65 -11.28 7.91 2.14
N PRO A 66 -12.60 7.75 2.37
CA PRO A 66 -13.57 7.55 1.30
C PRO A 66 -13.53 8.67 0.27
N LEU A 67 -13.60 8.31 -1.01
CA LEU A 67 -13.70 9.27 -2.10
C LEU A 67 -15.17 9.51 -2.43
N SER A 68 -15.61 10.76 -2.47
CA SER A 68 -17.01 11.12 -2.76
C SER A 68 -17.44 10.87 -4.22
N TYR A 69 -16.50 10.49 -5.10
CA TYR A 69 -16.70 10.42 -6.54
C TYR A 69 -17.09 9.02 -7.07
N GLY A 70 -17.15 7.98 -6.23
CA GLY A 70 -17.44 6.61 -6.65
C GLY A 70 -18.01 5.74 -5.53
N ARG A 71 -18.87 4.77 -5.87
CA ARG A 71 -19.42 3.80 -4.91
C ARG A 71 -18.30 2.91 -4.37
N GLY A 72 -17.86 3.16 -3.14
CA GLY A 72 -16.95 2.28 -2.39
C GLY A 72 -15.47 2.46 -2.68
N GLU A 73 -15.06 3.60 -3.24
CA GLU A 73 -13.64 3.93 -3.40
C GLU A 73 -13.11 4.71 -2.18
N ALA A 74 -11.86 4.47 -1.82
CA ALA A 74 -11.14 5.17 -0.77
C ALA A 74 -9.66 5.28 -1.12
N ILE A 75 -9.02 6.34 -0.66
CA ILE A 75 -7.56 6.42 -0.66
C ILE A 75 -7.02 5.98 0.69
N LEU A 76 -6.14 4.98 0.66
CA LEU A 76 -5.36 4.56 1.81
C LEU A 76 -4.10 5.41 1.85
N VAL A 77 -3.88 6.06 2.98
CA VAL A 77 -2.75 6.95 3.20
C VAL A 77 -1.91 6.38 4.32
N SER A 78 -0.63 6.12 4.02
CA SER A 78 0.34 5.66 5.00
C SER A 78 1.05 6.84 5.68
N ASP A 79 1.67 6.59 6.83
CA ASP A 79 2.61 7.51 7.47
C ASP A 79 4.03 7.45 6.89
N LYS A 80 4.26 6.59 5.89
CA LYS A 80 5.55 6.46 5.20
C LYS A 80 5.64 7.47 4.07
N ALA A 81 6.79 8.16 4.03
CA ALA A 81 7.15 9.05 2.94
C ALA A 81 8.58 8.75 2.47
N VAL A 82 8.79 8.84 1.18
CA VAL A 82 10.10 8.66 0.53
C VAL A 82 10.50 9.92 -0.22
N SER A 83 11.73 9.97 -0.73
CA SER A 83 12.16 11.06 -1.58
C SER A 83 11.31 11.11 -2.85
N GLU A 84 11.15 12.29 -3.46
CA GLU A 84 10.39 12.43 -4.71
C GLU A 84 10.99 11.60 -5.85
N ALA A 85 12.32 11.47 -5.89
CA ALA A 85 13.02 10.65 -6.87
C ALA A 85 12.71 9.15 -6.73
N ASP A 86 12.39 8.69 -5.51
CA ASP A 86 12.07 7.29 -5.21
C ASP A 86 10.56 7.02 -5.20
N ALA A 87 9.73 8.06 -5.06
CA ALA A 87 8.30 7.95 -4.81
C ALA A 87 7.56 7.17 -5.90
N GLN A 88 7.87 7.43 -7.17
CA GLN A 88 7.27 6.71 -8.28
C GLN A 88 7.67 5.22 -8.27
N LYS A 89 8.94 4.92 -7.99
CA LYS A 89 9.42 3.53 -7.90
C LYS A 89 8.77 2.80 -6.73
N ALA A 90 8.72 3.41 -5.55
CA ALA A 90 8.08 2.85 -4.38
C ALA A 90 6.57 2.62 -4.61
N ALA A 91 5.89 3.53 -5.29
CA ALA A 91 4.50 3.37 -5.69
C ALA A 91 4.28 2.17 -6.62
N LEU A 92 5.19 1.94 -7.59
CA LEU A 92 5.14 0.75 -8.46
C LEU A 92 5.34 -0.55 -7.68
N GLU A 93 6.19 -0.55 -6.65
CA GLU A 93 6.43 -1.71 -5.78
C GLU A 93 5.22 -2.05 -4.90
N ILE A 94 4.38 -1.06 -4.56
CA ILE A 94 3.08 -1.27 -3.89
C ILE A 94 2.08 -1.96 -4.83
N GLY A 95 2.12 -1.64 -6.13
CA GLY A 95 1.32 -2.28 -7.18
C GLY A 95 0.57 -1.29 -8.07
N ALA A 96 -0.34 -1.80 -8.92
CA ALA A 96 -1.04 -1.00 -9.94
C ALA A 96 -1.89 0.15 -9.37
N SER A 97 -2.41 -0.02 -8.15
CA SER A 97 -3.15 1.00 -7.43
C SER A 97 -2.28 1.83 -6.47
N GLY A 98 -0.98 1.50 -6.38
CA GLY A 98 -0.03 2.25 -5.58
C GLY A 98 0.20 3.65 -6.15
N GLY A 99 0.50 4.60 -5.26
CA GLY A 99 0.72 5.98 -5.62
C GLY A 99 1.57 6.72 -4.61
N TRP A 100 1.82 7.98 -4.90
CA TRP A 100 2.53 8.90 -4.01
C TRP A 100 1.90 10.29 -4.03
N VAL A 101 2.13 11.08 -3.00
CA VAL A 101 1.70 12.48 -2.92
C VAL A 101 2.77 13.38 -3.53
N ASP A 102 2.41 14.24 -4.48
CA ASP A 102 3.31 15.20 -5.09
C ASP A 102 3.45 16.50 -4.27
N GLN A 103 4.24 17.45 -4.77
CA GLN A 103 4.47 18.75 -4.12
C GLN A 103 3.20 19.62 -4.01
N ALA A 104 2.19 19.37 -4.85
CA ALA A 104 0.92 20.08 -4.83
C ALA A 104 -0.09 19.45 -3.85
N GLY A 105 0.28 18.36 -3.15
CA GLY A 105 -0.64 17.61 -2.29
C GLY A 105 -1.59 16.69 -3.08
N VAL A 106 -1.29 16.42 -4.35
CA VAL A 106 -2.07 15.52 -5.19
C VAL A 106 -1.47 14.13 -5.11
N ALA A 107 -2.30 13.15 -4.75
CA ALA A 107 -1.94 11.75 -4.84
C ALA A 107 -1.96 11.31 -6.32
N ARG A 108 -0.86 10.74 -6.81
CA ARG A 108 -0.68 10.25 -8.18
C ARG A 108 -0.42 8.76 -8.19
N GLY A 109 -1.09 8.05 -9.09
CA GLY A 109 -0.82 6.63 -9.32
C GLY A 109 0.55 6.39 -9.96
N ALA A 110 1.18 5.27 -9.61
CA ALA A 110 2.49 4.79 -10.07
C ALA A 110 2.75 4.93 -11.59
N GLY A 111 1.69 4.76 -12.40
CA GLY A 111 1.72 4.88 -13.86
C GLY A 111 0.91 6.05 -14.44
N GLY A 112 0.53 7.05 -13.62
CA GLY A 112 -0.37 8.13 -14.02
C GLY A 112 -1.81 7.66 -14.30
N SER A 113 -2.18 6.47 -13.83
CA SER A 113 -3.47 5.83 -14.05
C SER A 113 -4.63 6.47 -13.29
N TRP A 114 -4.33 7.22 -12.23
CA TRP A 114 -5.30 7.94 -11.42
C TRP A 114 -4.64 9.12 -10.71
N SER A 115 -5.46 10.08 -10.31
CA SER A 115 -5.04 11.22 -9.49
C SER A 115 -6.15 11.65 -8.53
N VAL A 116 -5.80 11.94 -7.28
CA VAL A 116 -6.75 12.43 -6.26
C VAL A 116 -6.15 13.66 -5.59
N ASP A 117 -6.89 14.77 -5.63
CA ASP A 117 -6.58 15.93 -4.79
C ASP A 117 -6.98 15.63 -3.34
N LEU A 118 -5.97 15.49 -2.46
CA LEU A 118 -6.21 15.10 -1.07
C LEU A 118 -6.96 16.17 -0.27
N SER A 119 -6.86 17.44 -0.67
CA SER A 119 -7.55 18.54 0.01
C SER A 119 -9.07 18.41 -0.13
N HIS A 120 -9.55 17.92 -1.27
CA HIS A 120 -10.98 17.69 -1.52
C HIS A 120 -11.58 16.56 -0.68
N VAL A 121 -10.75 15.70 -0.09
CA VAL A 121 -11.17 14.62 0.82
C VAL A 121 -10.75 14.87 2.27
N GLY A 122 -10.34 16.10 2.59
CA GLY A 122 -10.00 16.51 3.95
C GLY A 122 -8.71 15.89 4.48
N VAL A 123 -7.83 15.42 3.60
CA VAL A 123 -6.55 14.81 3.95
C VAL A 123 -5.41 15.77 3.68
N THR A 124 -4.47 15.86 4.62
CA THR A 124 -3.19 16.52 4.41
C THR A 124 -2.08 15.50 4.62
N ALA A 125 -1.25 15.33 3.60
CA ALA A 125 -0.09 14.43 3.62
C ALA A 125 1.15 15.17 3.10
N LYS A 126 2.33 14.70 3.50
CA LYS A 126 3.59 15.29 3.04
C LYS A 126 3.88 14.85 1.60
N PRO A 127 4.58 15.67 0.80
CA PRO A 127 5.13 15.19 -0.47
C PRO A 127 5.98 13.93 -0.26
N GLY A 128 5.85 12.97 -1.17
CA GLY A 128 6.47 11.66 -1.08
C GLY A 128 5.73 10.65 -0.21
N THR A 129 4.63 11.02 0.47
CA THR A 129 3.79 10.07 1.20
C THR A 129 3.27 8.99 0.26
N LEU A 130 3.40 7.73 0.66
CA LEU A 130 2.92 6.59 -0.10
C LEU A 130 1.44 6.33 0.18
N VAL A 131 0.70 6.05 -0.88
CA VAL A 131 -0.75 5.89 -0.87
C VAL A 131 -1.18 4.72 -1.75
N LEU A 132 -2.42 4.27 -1.58
CA LEU A 132 -3.05 3.28 -2.44
C LEU A 132 -4.50 3.66 -2.71
N LEU A 133 -4.91 3.64 -3.97
CA LEU A 133 -6.32 3.80 -4.33
C LEU A 133 -7.04 2.44 -4.17
N SER A 134 -7.92 2.35 -3.18
CA SER A 134 -8.77 1.18 -2.95
C SER A 134 -10.16 1.45 -3.54
N GLY A 135 -10.69 0.51 -4.30
CA GLY A 135 -11.91 0.72 -5.08
C GLY A 135 -12.03 -0.37 -6.13
N ALA A 136 -13.22 -0.96 -6.24
CA ALA A 136 -13.46 -2.30 -6.78
C ALA A 136 -12.63 -2.64 -8.03
N ALA A 137 -11.82 -3.70 -7.94
CA ALA A 137 -11.28 -4.37 -9.11
C ALA A 137 -12.41 -4.57 -10.13
N ALA A 138 -12.09 -4.35 -11.40
CA ALA A 138 -12.99 -4.39 -12.55
C ALA A 138 -14.07 -5.48 -12.44
N LYS A 139 -15.29 -5.11 -12.85
CA LYS A 139 -16.39 -6.03 -13.14
C LYS A 139 -15.93 -7.27 -13.91
#